data_AF-A0A6A6PYE9-F1
#
_entry.id   AF-A0A6A6PYE9-F1
#
_cell.length_a   1.000
_cell.length_b   1.000
_cell.length_c   1.000
_cell.angle_alpha   90.00
_cell.angle_beta   90.00
_cell.angle_gamma   90.00
#
_symmetry.space_group_name_H-M   'P 1'
#
loop_
_entity.id
_entity.type
_entity.pdbx_description
1 polymer ?
#
loop_
_entity_poly.entity_id
_entity_poly.type
_entity_poly.pdbx_seq_one_letter_code
_entity_poly.pdbx_strand_id
1 'polypeptide(L)'
;MARTQTTAKGRASMGGKSTPGRIGGKAPRRSGGAMPIASPGRRKPRYKPGTVALREIRRYQKSTELLMAKLPFSRLVREVSMNVAPYNTAITRWQSQAIQALQEAAEAFLVHLFEDTNLCAIHAKRVTIMQKDIQLARRIRGAWGGLG
;
A
#
# COMPACT_ATOMS: atom_id res chain seq x y z
N MET A 1 23.36 -73.12 3.77
CA MET A 1 23.95 -71.78 3.96
C MET A 1 22.84 -70.73 3.92
N ALA A 2 22.58 -70.10 5.09
CA ALA A 2 22.12 -68.72 5.38
C ALA A 2 21.63 -67.82 4.20
N ARG A 3 20.62 -66.93 4.28
CA ARG A 3 19.69 -66.45 5.32
C ARG A 3 18.68 -65.48 4.64
N THR A 4 17.39 -65.61 4.97
CA THR A 4 16.32 -64.61 5.19
C THR A 4 16.08 -63.35 4.32
N GLN A 5 14.78 -63.18 4.03
CA GLN A 5 13.97 -61.98 3.71
C GLN A 5 14.33 -60.68 4.46
N THR A 6 14.00 -59.50 3.90
CA THR A 6 12.97 -58.52 4.41
C THR A 6 13.17 -57.04 3.98
N THR A 7 12.06 -56.45 3.51
CA THR A 7 11.45 -55.12 3.80
C THR A 7 12.11 -53.76 3.51
N ALA A 8 11.32 -52.95 2.78
CA ALA A 8 11.04 -51.51 2.87
C ALA A 8 11.70 -50.62 3.94
N LYS A 9 12.12 -49.42 3.50
CA LYS A 9 12.07 -48.07 4.13
C LYS A 9 13.11 -47.22 3.39
N GLY A 10 12.82 -46.08 2.79
CA GLY A 10 12.15 -44.90 3.34
C GLY A 10 12.97 -43.70 2.84
N ARG A 11 12.35 -42.81 2.05
CA ARG A 11 12.96 -41.56 1.59
C ARG A 11 13.30 -40.73 2.82
N ALA A 12 14.59 -40.56 3.12
CA ALA A 12 15.03 -39.86 4.31
C ALA A 12 14.62 -38.37 4.23
N SER A 13 13.65 -38.03 5.08
CA SER A 13 13.35 -36.68 5.54
C SER A 13 14.55 -36.16 6.32
N MET A 14 15.36 -35.29 5.71
CA MET A 14 16.29 -34.44 6.45
C MET A 14 15.51 -33.27 7.04
N GLY A 15 14.74 -33.58 8.09
CA GLY A 15 14.31 -32.62 9.09
C GLY A 15 15.54 -32.16 9.89
N GLY A 16 15.57 -30.86 10.18
CA GLY A 16 16.69 -30.23 10.89
C GLY A 16 16.99 -30.92 12.21
N LYS A 17 18.25 -31.30 12.41
CA LYS A 17 18.79 -31.71 13.71
C LYS A 17 19.87 -30.70 14.11
N SER A 18 19.52 -29.84 15.06
CA SER A 18 20.45 -29.01 15.83
C SER A 18 20.92 -29.80 17.06
N THR A 19 22.21 -30.09 17.13
CA THR A 19 22.86 -30.68 18.32
C THR A 19 23.23 -29.56 19.31
N PRO A 20 23.08 -29.74 20.64
CA PRO A 20 23.23 -28.65 21.60
C PRO A 20 24.70 -28.47 22.00
N GLY A 21 25.27 -27.32 21.64
CA GLY A 21 26.60 -26.89 22.04
C GLY A 21 26.57 -25.43 22.48
N ARG A 22 26.79 -25.20 23.77
CA ARG A 22 26.73 -23.91 24.44
C ARG A 22 27.94 -23.05 24.03
N ILE A 23 27.67 -21.83 23.56
CA ILE A 23 28.45 -20.55 23.64
C ILE A 23 28.07 -19.71 22.41
N GLY A 24 27.68 -18.46 22.66
CA GLY A 24 26.90 -17.60 21.77
C GLY A 24 27.48 -17.42 20.36
N GLY A 25 26.75 -17.89 19.36
CA GLY A 25 26.99 -17.60 17.96
C GLY A 25 25.96 -16.61 17.44
N LYS A 26 26.38 -15.38 17.12
CA LYS A 26 25.65 -14.53 16.17
C LYS A 26 25.44 -15.36 14.89
N ALA A 27 24.21 -15.35 14.35
CA ALA A 27 23.93 -15.92 13.04
C ALA A 27 25.01 -15.48 12.04
N PRO A 28 25.55 -16.36 11.19
CA PRO A 28 26.59 -15.98 10.25
C PRO A 28 25.96 -15.02 9.25
N ARG A 29 26.17 -13.71 9.46
CA ARG A 29 26.18 -12.76 8.36
C ARG A 29 27.20 -13.33 7.38
N ARG A 30 26.77 -13.65 6.16
CA ARG A 30 27.65 -14.12 5.09
C ARG A 30 28.67 -13.01 4.78
N SER A 31 29.77 -13.02 5.52
CA SER A 31 31.00 -12.29 5.23
C SER A 31 32.03 -13.35 4.85
N GLY A 32 31.90 -13.86 3.63
CA GLY A 32 32.92 -14.70 3.01
C GLY A 32 33.51 -13.90 1.86
N GLY A 33 34.71 -13.37 2.06
CA GLY A 33 35.56 -12.85 1.00
C GLY A 33 35.96 -14.02 0.10
N ALA A 34 35.16 -14.24 -0.94
CA ALA A 34 35.61 -14.84 -2.17
C ALA A 34 35.67 -13.69 -3.18
N MET A 35 36.77 -13.58 -3.93
CA MET A 35 36.86 -12.69 -5.08
C MET A 35 35.53 -12.71 -5.83
N PRO A 36 34.89 -11.57 -6.13
CA PRO A 36 33.67 -11.59 -6.90
C PRO A 36 34.10 -11.94 -8.33
N ILE A 37 34.19 -13.22 -8.65
CA ILE A 37 33.73 -13.66 -9.97
C ILE A 37 32.34 -13.07 -10.03
N ALA A 38 32.19 -12.05 -10.89
CA ALA A 38 30.95 -11.35 -11.13
C ALA A 38 29.92 -12.36 -11.63
N SER A 39 29.39 -13.14 -10.70
CA SER A 39 28.20 -13.95 -10.91
C SER A 39 27.15 -12.91 -11.26
N PRO A 40 26.61 -12.91 -12.50
CA PRO A 40 25.67 -11.89 -12.93
C PRO A 40 24.58 -11.83 -11.87
N GLY A 41 24.52 -10.67 -11.19
CA GLY A 41 23.91 -10.56 -9.88
C GLY A 41 22.51 -11.18 -9.88
N ARG A 42 22.24 -12.06 -8.91
CA ARG A 42 20.90 -12.60 -8.69
C ARG A 42 19.94 -11.41 -8.59
N ARG A 43 19.16 -11.20 -9.65
CA ARG A 43 18.16 -10.13 -9.70
C ARG A 43 17.22 -10.33 -8.52
N LYS A 44 16.97 -9.26 -7.75
CA LYS A 44 15.99 -9.32 -6.67
C LYS A 44 14.66 -9.80 -7.26
N PRO A 45 13.99 -10.79 -6.64
CA PRO A 45 12.72 -11.29 -7.15
C PRO A 45 11.70 -10.14 -7.19
N ARG A 46 11.08 -9.93 -8.35
CA ARG A 46 10.04 -8.92 -8.55
C ARG A 46 8.67 -9.56 -8.37
N TYR A 47 7.78 -8.89 -7.65
CA TYR A 47 6.38 -9.29 -7.57
C TYR A 47 5.71 -9.20 -8.95
N LYS A 48 4.75 -10.09 -9.22
CA LYS A 48 3.93 -9.99 -10.42
C LYS A 48 3.14 -8.66 -10.40
N PRO A 49 2.90 -8.03 -11.57
CA PRO A 49 2.01 -6.88 -11.65
C PRO A 49 0.68 -7.14 -10.94
N GLY A 50 0.18 -6.14 -10.20
CA GLY A 50 -1.04 -6.26 -9.40
C GLY A 50 -0.85 -6.90 -8.01
N THR A 51 0.20 -7.70 -7.76
CA THR A 51 0.38 -8.33 -6.43
C THR A 51 0.58 -7.32 -5.31
N VAL A 52 1.37 -6.26 -5.58
CA VAL A 52 1.60 -5.19 -4.59
C VAL A 52 0.35 -4.32 -4.45
N ALA A 53 -0.29 -3.95 -5.55
CA ALA A 53 -1.52 -3.17 -5.55
C ALA A 53 -2.65 -3.85 -4.74
N LEU A 54 -2.88 -5.15 -4.94
CA LEU A 54 -3.88 -5.90 -4.16
C LEU A 54 -3.54 -5.98 -2.67
N ARG A 55 -2.25 -6.01 -2.32
CA ARG A 55 -1.81 -5.98 -0.92
C ARG A 55 -2.06 -4.60 -0.30
N GLU A 56 -1.77 -3.53 -1.04
CA GLU A 56 -2.01 -2.15 -0.61
C GLU A 56 -3.50 -1.88 -0.44
N ILE A 57 -4.35 -2.29 -1.39
CA ILE A 57 -5.82 -2.18 -1.28
C ILE A 57 -6.32 -2.83 0.02
N ARG A 58 -5.93 -4.07 0.29
CA ARG A 58 -6.34 -4.78 1.53
C ARG A 58 -5.81 -4.10 2.79
N ARG A 59 -4.60 -3.55 2.73
CA ARG A 59 -4.01 -2.81 3.86
C ARG A 59 -4.84 -1.56 4.14
N TYR A 60 -5.06 -0.72 3.13
CA TYR A 60 -5.74 0.57 3.29
C TYR A 60 -7.22 0.42 3.60
N GLN A 61 -7.89 -0.63 3.12
CA GLN A 61 -9.27 -0.94 3.50
C GLN A 61 -9.41 -1.42 4.95
N LYS A 62 -8.33 -1.94 5.56
CA LYS A 62 -8.34 -2.40 6.96
C LYS A 62 -7.98 -1.29 7.96
N SER A 63 -7.18 -0.33 7.53
CA SER A 63 -6.72 0.80 8.34
C SER A 63 -7.64 2.02 8.20
N THR A 64 -7.61 2.90 9.18
CA THR A 64 -8.31 4.20 9.15
C THR A 64 -7.31 5.37 9.30
N GLU A 65 -6.05 5.16 8.94
CA GLU A 65 -5.03 6.21 8.98
C GLU A 65 -5.25 7.22 7.84
N LEU A 66 -5.04 8.51 8.13
CA LEU A 66 -5.06 9.55 7.10
C LEU A 66 -3.86 9.37 6.16
N LEU A 67 -4.13 9.37 4.86
CA LEU A 67 -3.18 9.06 3.80
C LEU A 67 -2.48 10.31 3.25
N MET A 68 -3.11 11.49 3.35
CA MET A 68 -2.50 12.74 2.92
C MET A 68 -1.52 13.27 3.98
N ALA A 69 -0.40 13.82 3.52
CA ALA A 69 0.57 14.46 4.40
C ALA A 69 -0.03 15.72 5.04
N LYS A 70 0.00 15.77 6.39
CA LYS A 70 -0.65 16.84 7.19
C LYS A 70 -0.17 18.25 6.85
N LEU A 71 1.15 18.45 6.68
CA LEU A 71 1.72 19.78 6.45
C LEU A 71 1.37 20.36 5.06
N PRO A 72 1.53 19.61 3.94
CA PRO A 72 1.04 20.06 2.64
C PRO A 72 -0.47 20.35 2.64
N PHE A 73 -1.29 19.48 3.24
CA PHE A 73 -2.73 19.70 3.32
C PHE A 73 -3.08 20.99 4.10
N SER A 74 -2.43 21.22 5.24
CA SER A 74 -2.58 22.45 6.03
C SER A 74 -2.22 23.71 5.25
N ARG A 75 -1.16 23.67 4.43
CA ARG A 75 -0.78 24.80 3.55
C ARG A 75 -1.85 25.06 2.49
N LEU A 76 -2.35 24.01 1.85
CA LEU A 76 -3.41 24.10 0.85
C LEU A 76 -4.71 24.70 1.43
N VAL A 77 -5.12 24.25 2.62
CA VAL A 77 -6.32 24.80 3.30
C VAL A 77 -6.17 26.30 3.53
N ARG A 78 -4.98 26.75 3.97
CA ARG A 78 -4.72 28.18 4.21
C ARG A 78 -4.72 28.97 2.91
N GLU A 79 -4.08 28.47 1.87
CA GLU A 79 -4.06 29.09 0.54
C GLU A 79 -5.48 29.26 -0.02
N VAL A 80 -6.29 28.20 -0.02
CA VAL A 80 -7.69 28.25 -0.48
C VAL A 80 -8.50 29.21 0.37
N SER A 81 -8.31 29.21 1.70
CA SER A 81 -9.03 30.13 2.58
C SER A 81 -8.75 31.60 2.29
N MET A 82 -7.52 31.94 1.87
CA MET A 82 -7.16 33.31 1.49
C MET A 82 -7.79 33.72 0.16
N ASN A 83 -7.98 32.78 -0.77
CA ASN A 83 -8.62 33.02 -2.06
C ASN A 83 -10.15 33.15 -1.96
N VAL A 84 -10.77 32.46 -0.99
CA VAL A 84 -12.23 32.42 -0.84
C VAL A 84 -12.74 33.46 0.16
N ALA A 85 -11.95 33.83 1.17
CA ALA A 85 -12.38 34.78 2.19
C ALA A 85 -12.55 36.20 1.61
N PRO A 86 -13.62 36.93 1.99
CA PRO A 86 -13.77 38.34 1.63
C PRO A 86 -12.56 39.15 2.11
N TYR A 87 -12.18 40.19 1.35
CA TYR A 87 -11.02 41.06 1.62
C TYR A 87 -10.91 41.60 3.07
N ASN A 88 -12.02 41.61 3.82
CA ASN A 88 -12.09 42.16 5.18
C ASN A 88 -12.09 41.09 6.29
N THR A 89 -12.03 39.79 5.97
CA THR A 89 -12.06 38.70 6.95
C THR A 89 -10.83 37.83 6.75
N ALA A 90 -9.68 38.29 7.21
CA ALA A 90 -8.45 37.51 7.15
C ALA A 90 -8.55 36.30 8.10
N ILE A 91 -8.96 35.14 7.59
CA ILE A 91 -8.91 33.86 8.30
C ILE A 91 -7.44 33.44 8.43
N THR A 92 -6.73 34.05 9.37
CA THR A 92 -5.29 33.83 9.61
C THR A 92 -5.05 32.64 10.54
N ARG A 93 -6.00 32.38 11.45
CA ARG A 93 -5.89 31.37 12.49
C ARG A 93 -6.82 30.19 12.19
N TRP A 94 -6.25 29.00 12.32
CA TRP A 94 -6.94 27.74 12.14
C TRP A 94 -6.70 26.89 13.39
N GLN A 95 -7.77 26.33 13.94
CA GLN A 95 -7.68 25.31 14.97
C GLN A 95 -7.09 24.03 14.37
N SER A 96 -6.26 23.32 15.12
CA SER A 96 -5.69 22.04 14.70
C SER A 96 -6.78 21.01 14.36
N GLN A 97 -7.83 20.94 15.19
CA GLN A 97 -8.99 20.07 14.99
C GLN A 97 -9.80 20.43 13.74
N ALA A 98 -9.89 21.72 13.38
CA ALA A 98 -10.59 22.14 12.17
C ALA A 98 -9.86 21.65 10.90
N ILE A 99 -8.53 21.76 10.87
CA ILE A 99 -7.72 21.24 9.75
C ILE A 99 -7.85 19.72 9.66
N GLN A 100 -7.86 19.03 10.81
CA GLN A 100 -8.04 17.58 10.86
C GLN A 100 -9.42 17.18 10.32
N ALA A 101 -10.50 17.85 10.74
CA ALA A 101 -11.85 17.58 10.26
C ALA A 101 -11.98 17.81 8.74
N LEU A 102 -11.37 18.87 8.22
CA LEU A 102 -11.31 19.11 6.76
C LEU A 102 -10.55 18.01 6.03
N GLN A 103 -9.47 17.50 6.62
CA GLN A 103 -8.70 16.40 6.03
C GLN A 103 -9.51 15.09 6.02
N GLU A 104 -10.15 14.74 7.12
CA GLU A 104 -11.02 13.57 7.23
C GLU A 104 -12.15 13.61 6.20
N ALA A 105 -12.84 14.76 6.08
CA ALA A 105 -13.91 14.95 5.10
C ALA A 105 -13.39 14.86 3.65
N ALA A 106 -12.25 15.47 3.34
CA ALA A 106 -11.67 15.45 2.01
C ALA A 106 -11.22 14.04 1.59
N GLU A 107 -10.53 13.31 2.48
CA GLU A 107 -10.12 11.93 2.19
C GLU A 107 -11.31 11.00 2.04
N ALA A 108 -12.32 11.11 2.91
CA ALA A 108 -13.55 10.34 2.79
C ALA A 108 -14.23 10.62 1.44
N PHE A 109 -14.37 11.89 1.05
CA PHE A 109 -14.97 12.24 -0.24
C PHE A 109 -14.21 11.61 -1.42
N LEU A 110 -12.88 11.71 -1.42
CA LEU A 110 -12.05 11.15 -2.50
C LEU A 110 -12.14 9.63 -2.57
N VAL A 111 -12.15 8.92 -1.43
CA VAL A 111 -12.31 7.46 -1.41
C VAL A 111 -13.64 7.04 -2.05
N HIS A 112 -14.75 7.64 -1.63
CA HIS A 112 -16.07 7.33 -2.22
C HIS A 112 -16.14 7.69 -3.72
N LEU A 113 -15.50 8.79 -4.12
CA LEU A 113 -15.42 9.15 -5.54
C LEU A 113 -14.60 8.12 -6.34
N PHE A 114 -13.51 7.59 -5.78
CA PHE A 114 -12.71 6.56 -6.42
C PHE A 114 -13.43 5.21 -6.50
N GLU A 115 -14.28 4.88 -5.53
CA GLU A 115 -15.14 3.68 -5.60
C GLU A 115 -16.08 3.76 -6.81
N ASP A 116 -16.79 4.88 -7.00
CA ASP A 116 -17.67 5.08 -8.16
C ASP A 116 -16.90 5.14 -9.48
N THR A 117 -15.74 5.79 -9.47
CA THR A 117 -14.84 5.85 -10.62
C THR A 117 -14.39 4.44 -11.03
N ASN A 118 -14.10 3.58 -10.06
CA ASN A 118 -13.72 2.20 -10.29
C ASN A 118 -14.89 1.39 -10.89
N LEU A 119 -16.13 1.60 -10.42
CA LEU A 119 -17.32 1.01 -11.04
C LEU A 119 -17.48 1.45 -12.51
N CYS A 120 -17.23 2.72 -12.82
CA CYS A 120 -17.25 3.23 -14.20
C CYS A 120 -16.17 2.56 -15.08
N ALA A 121 -14.96 2.35 -14.54
CA ALA A 121 -13.89 1.66 -15.27
C ALA A 121 -14.24 0.19 -15.54
N ILE A 122 -14.80 -0.51 -14.55
CA ILE A 122 -15.26 -1.91 -14.68
C ILE A 122 -16.41 -2.02 -15.69
N HIS A 123 -17.36 -1.09 -15.67
CA HIS A 123 -18.45 -1.02 -16.64
C HIS A 123 -17.91 -0.92 -18.08
N ALA A 124 -16.80 -0.19 -18.27
CA ALA A 124 -16.10 -0.08 -19.55
C ALA A 124 -15.09 -1.22 -19.81
N LYS A 125 -15.16 -2.35 -19.09
CA LYS A 125 -14.28 -3.54 -19.20
C LYS A 125 -12.79 -3.23 -19.00
N ARG A 126 -12.45 -2.25 -18.15
CA ARG A 126 -11.08 -1.88 -17.78
C ARG A 126 -10.83 -2.09 -16.30
N VAL A 127 -9.54 -2.23 -15.95
CA VAL A 127 -9.06 -2.27 -14.56
C VAL A 127 -8.35 -0.95 -14.17
N THR A 128 -7.90 -0.19 -15.16
CA THR A 128 -7.24 1.11 -14.95
C THR A 128 -8.26 2.24 -15.04
N ILE A 129 -8.39 3.02 -13.97
CA ILE A 129 -9.20 4.23 -13.93
C ILE A 129 -8.60 5.34 -14.81
N MET A 130 -9.47 6.14 -15.42
CA MET A 130 -9.11 7.25 -16.31
C MET A 130 -9.87 8.53 -15.93
N GLN A 131 -9.43 9.68 -16.43
CA GLN A 131 -10.08 10.97 -16.16
C GLN A 131 -11.56 10.98 -16.56
N LYS A 132 -11.93 10.31 -17.67
CA LYS A 132 -13.32 10.18 -18.11
C LYS A 132 -14.21 9.43 -17.11
N ASP A 133 -13.64 8.49 -16.35
CA ASP A 133 -14.38 7.73 -15.35
C ASP A 133 -14.73 8.62 -14.16
N ILE A 134 -13.79 9.48 -13.75
CA ILE A 134 -14.00 10.49 -12.69
C ILE A 134 -15.04 11.52 -13.14
N GLN A 135 -14.92 12.03 -14.36
CA GLN A 135 -15.86 12.99 -14.92
C GLN A 135 -17.27 12.42 -14.99
N LEU A 136 -17.41 11.16 -15.42
CA LEU A 136 -18.68 10.45 -15.45
C LEU A 136 -19.26 10.26 -14.05
N ALA A 137 -18.47 9.78 -13.09
CA ALA A 137 -18.90 9.60 -11.71
C ALA A 137 -19.38 10.93 -11.09
N ARG A 138 -18.63 12.01 -11.27
CA ARG A 138 -19.02 13.35 -10.82
C ARG A 138 -20.31 13.85 -11.48
N ARG A 139 -20.47 13.57 -12.78
CA ARG A 139 -21.67 13.96 -13.53
C ARG A 139 -22.92 13.25 -13.03
N ILE A 140 -22.81 11.95 -12.73
CA ILE A 140 -23.92 11.13 -12.22
C ILE A 140 -24.29 11.52 -10.79
N ARG A 141 -23.30 11.80 -9.92
CA ARG A 141 -23.55 12.28 -8.55
C ARG A 141 -24.24 13.66 -8.49
N GLY A 142 -24.21 14.42 -9.58
CA GLY A 142 -24.85 15.73 -9.67
C GLY A 142 -24.18 16.83 -8.83
N ALA A 143 -24.89 17.95 -8.69
CA ALA A 143 -24.41 19.15 -8.02
C ALA A 143 -24.11 18.97 -6.52
N TRP A 144 -24.73 17.97 -5.88
CA TRP A 144 -24.62 17.80 -4.43
C TRP A 144 -23.56 16.76 -4.02
N GLY A 145 -23.19 15.85 -4.93
CA GLY A 145 -22.25 14.77 -4.62
C GLY A 145 -20.99 14.72 -5.49
N GLY A 146 -20.94 15.45 -6.62
CA GLY A 146 -19.85 15.35 -7.59
C GLY A 146 -19.29 16.68 -8.08
N LEU A 147 -20.10 17.72 -8.17
CA LEU A 147 -19.68 19.08 -8.52
C LEU A 147 -19.72 19.90 -7.24
N GLY A 148 -18.65 19.83 -6.44
CA GLY A 148 -18.49 20.69 -5.27
C GLY A 148 -18.61 22.17 -5.60
#